data_AF-A0A7C5IDN2-F1
#
_entry.id   AF-A0A7C5IDN2-F1
#
_cell.length_a   1.000
_cell.length_b   1.000
_cell.length_c   1.000
_cell.angle_alpha   90.00
_cell.angle_beta   90.00
_cell.angle_gamma   90.00
#
_symmetry.space_group_name_H-M   'P 1'
#
loop_
_entity.id
_entity.type
_entity.pdbx_description
1 polymer ?
#
loop_
_entity_poly.entity_id
_entity_poly.type
_entity_poly.pdbx_seq_one_letter_code
_entity_poly.pdbx_strand_id
1 'polypeptide(L)'
;TKPSALWQARMAQRLPEIALHVSNRERIADEAEREIERIKKAQFMADKVGEVFDGLVYSVSPQGFFVELLDPYVEGFVPAETLPHDRYRYHDKSRTLIGERRRLRFQLGTRTRVSLDNVNLETARLTFSVVLD
;
A
#
# COMPACT_ATOMS: atom_id res chain seq x y z
N THR A 1 -29.06 -35.36 -13.89
CA THR A 1 -28.77 -36.01 -15.19
C THR A 1 -27.44 -35.50 -15.71
N LYS A 2 -26.49 -36.38 -16.07
CA LYS A 2 -25.20 -35.92 -16.64
C LYS A 2 -25.43 -35.31 -18.03
N PRO A 3 -24.74 -34.22 -18.40
CA PRO A 3 -24.83 -33.64 -19.73
C PRO A 3 -24.44 -34.66 -20.82
N SER A 4 -24.94 -34.49 -22.04
CA SER A 4 -24.60 -35.39 -23.16
C SER A 4 -23.09 -35.39 -23.44
N ALA A 5 -22.56 -36.49 -24.00
CA ALA A 5 -21.14 -36.60 -24.33
C ALA A 5 -20.68 -35.49 -25.31
N LEU A 6 -21.53 -35.13 -26.28
CA LEU A 6 -21.33 -34.00 -27.20
C LEU A 6 -21.21 -32.65 -26.46
N TRP A 7 -22.05 -32.43 -25.45
CA TRP A 7 -21.97 -31.23 -24.63
C TRP A 7 -20.67 -31.20 -23.83
N GLN A 8 -20.29 -32.32 -23.21
CA GLN A 8 -19.07 -32.41 -22.40
C GLN A 8 -17.82 -32.16 -23.26
N ALA A 9 -17.74 -32.75 -24.46
CA ALA A 9 -16.63 -32.52 -25.38
C ALA A 9 -16.56 -31.05 -25.86
N ARG A 10 -17.70 -30.45 -26.21
CA ARG A 10 -17.76 -29.03 -26.61
C ARG A 10 -17.35 -28.10 -25.46
N MET A 11 -17.76 -28.41 -24.22
CA MET A 11 -17.38 -27.62 -23.05
C MET A 11 -15.92 -27.82 -22.68
N ALA A 12 -15.38 -29.05 -22.74
CA ALA A 12 -13.97 -29.32 -22.47
C ALA A 12 -13.03 -28.49 -23.37
N GLN A 13 -13.42 -28.23 -24.62
CA GLN A 13 -12.66 -27.36 -25.53
C GLN A 13 -12.79 -25.86 -25.19
N ARG A 14 -13.95 -25.41 -24.70
CA ARG A 14 -14.25 -23.98 -24.48
C ARG A 14 -13.94 -23.49 -23.06
N LEU A 15 -14.06 -24.36 -22.07
CA LEU A 15 -13.88 -24.01 -20.66
C LEU A 15 -12.49 -23.43 -20.34
N PRO A 16 -11.37 -23.90 -20.92
CA PRO A 16 -10.07 -23.31 -20.67
C PRO A 16 -9.99 -21.83 -21.10
N GLU A 17 -10.52 -21.50 -22.27
CA GLU A 17 -10.56 -20.13 -22.78
C GLU A 17 -11.48 -19.24 -21.94
N ILE A 18 -12.67 -19.75 -21.58
CA ILE A 18 -13.62 -19.04 -20.72
C ILE A 18 -13.00 -18.78 -19.34
N ALA A 19 -12.34 -19.78 -18.75
CA ALA A 19 -11.67 -19.65 -17.46
C ALA A 19 -10.58 -18.58 -17.50
N LEU A 20 -9.73 -18.60 -18.54
CA LEU A 20 -8.69 -17.58 -18.72
C LEU A 20 -9.28 -16.18 -18.89
N HIS A 21 -10.36 -16.04 -19.68
CA HIS A 21 -11.05 -14.77 -19.86
C HIS A 21 -11.58 -14.24 -18.53
N VAL A 22 -12.29 -15.07 -17.75
CA VAL A 22 -12.85 -14.68 -16.46
C VAL A 22 -11.75 -14.30 -15.47
N SER A 23 -10.69 -15.11 -15.33
CA SER A 23 -9.55 -14.79 -14.45
C SER A 23 -8.84 -13.49 -14.84
N ASN A 24 -8.80 -13.15 -16.13
CA ASN A 24 -8.25 -11.87 -16.56
C ASN A 24 -9.19 -10.71 -16.21
N ARG A 25 -10.48 -10.88 -16.46
CA ARG A 25 -11.50 -9.86 -16.13
C ARG A 25 -11.58 -9.59 -14.63
N GLU A 26 -11.44 -10.61 -13.79
CA GLU A 26 -11.38 -10.51 -12.33
C GLU A 26 -10.21 -9.63 -11.90
N ARG A 27 -8.99 -9.92 -12.35
CA ARG A 27 -7.81 -9.11 -12.02
C ARG A 27 -7.94 -7.64 -12.44
N ILE A 28 -8.52 -7.37 -13.62
CA ILE A 28 -8.77 -6.01 -14.09
C ILE A 28 -9.80 -5.30 -13.21
N ALA A 29 -10.85 -6.01 -12.79
CA ALA A 29 -11.86 -5.45 -11.89
C ALA A 29 -11.25 -5.13 -10.51
N ASP A 30 -10.49 -6.06 -9.93
CA ASP A 30 -9.80 -5.86 -8.65
C ASP A 30 -8.85 -4.66 -8.68
N GLU A 31 -8.08 -4.50 -9.78
CA GLU A 31 -7.19 -3.35 -9.96
C GLU A 31 -7.96 -2.03 -10.01
N ALA A 32 -9.10 -2.00 -10.72
CA ALA A 32 -9.95 -0.82 -10.80
C ALA A 32 -10.60 -0.48 -9.45
N GLU A 33 -11.04 -1.48 -8.69
CA GLU A 33 -11.61 -1.28 -7.35
C GLU A 33 -10.56 -0.69 -6.40
N ARG A 34 -9.34 -1.22 -6.39
CA ARG A 34 -8.23 -0.70 -5.58
C ARG A 34 -7.86 0.74 -5.96
N GLU A 35 -7.90 1.09 -7.25
CA GLU A 35 -7.68 2.48 -7.69
C GLU A 35 -8.77 3.42 -7.16
N ILE A 36 -10.04 3.03 -7.31
CA ILE A 36 -11.18 3.82 -6.80
C ILE A 36 -11.07 4.00 -5.29
N GLU A 37 -10.73 2.94 -4.56
CA GLU A 37 -10.54 2.99 -3.12
C GLU A 37 -9.43 3.98 -2.74
N ARG A 38 -8.27 3.94 -3.42
CA ARG A 38 -7.18 4.90 -3.20
C ARG A 38 -7.62 6.34 -3.46
N ILE A 39 -8.31 6.60 -4.56
CA ILE A 39 -8.82 7.94 -4.88
C ILE A 39 -9.78 8.43 -3.80
N LYS A 40 -10.70 7.57 -3.33
CA LYS A 40 -11.66 7.92 -2.28
C LYS A 40 -10.99 8.17 -0.93
N LYS A 41 -10.01 7.35 -0.56
CA LYS A 41 -9.18 7.54 0.63
C LYS A 41 -8.41 8.87 0.56
N ALA A 42 -7.81 9.20 -0.57
CA ALA A 42 -7.13 10.48 -0.77
C ALA A 42 -8.11 11.67 -0.65
N GLN A 43 -9.29 11.60 -1.27
CA GLN A 43 -10.33 12.62 -1.12
C GLN A 43 -10.75 12.79 0.34
N PHE A 44 -10.90 11.69 1.08
CA PHE A 44 -11.26 11.72 2.49
C PHE A 44 -10.17 12.33 3.39
N MET A 45 -8.89 12.17 3.05
CA MET A 45 -7.78 12.69 3.87
C MET A 45 -7.37 14.13 3.52
N ALA A 46 -7.90 14.69 2.43
CA ALA A 46 -7.48 16.01 1.93
C ALA A 46 -7.71 17.16 2.93
N ASP A 47 -8.75 17.06 3.76
CA ASP A 47 -9.08 18.05 4.80
C ASP A 47 -8.36 17.81 6.14
N LYS A 48 -7.53 16.76 6.23
CA LYS A 48 -6.82 16.31 7.45
C LYS A 48 -5.32 16.59 7.41
N VAL A 49 -4.86 17.39 6.45
CA VAL A 49 -3.45 17.77 6.34
C VAL A 49 -3.02 18.51 7.61
N GLY A 50 -1.89 18.08 8.20
CA GLY A 50 -1.38 18.56 9.48
C GLY A 50 -1.85 17.76 10.69
N GLU A 51 -2.82 16.84 10.55
CA GLU A 51 -3.23 15.94 11.62
C GLU A 51 -2.21 14.80 11.83
N VAL A 52 -2.19 14.26 13.05
CA VAL A 52 -1.28 13.20 13.47
C VAL A 52 -2.06 11.91 13.69
N PHE A 53 -1.53 10.81 13.18
CA PHE A 53 -2.15 9.49 13.19
C PHE A 53 -1.18 8.44 13.72
N ASP A 54 -1.72 7.41 14.37
CA ASP A 54 -0.98 6.18 14.62
C ASP A 54 -0.95 5.31 13.36
N GLY A 55 0.22 4.77 13.03
CA GLY A 55 0.41 3.95 11.85
C GLY A 55 1.33 2.75 12.06
N LEU A 56 1.21 1.80 11.12
CA LEU A 56 2.03 0.60 11.04
C LEU A 56 2.81 0.58 9.73
N VAL A 57 4.13 0.40 9.83
CA VAL A 57 4.99 0.23 8.66
C VAL A 57 4.73 -1.13 8.03
N TYR A 58 4.25 -1.16 6.78
CA TYR A 58 3.96 -2.40 6.05
C TYR A 58 4.95 -2.70 4.91
N SER A 59 5.78 -1.72 4.52
CA SER A 59 6.83 -1.90 3.53
C SER A 59 7.94 -0.88 3.72
N VAL A 60 9.18 -1.26 3.43
CA VAL A 60 10.36 -0.39 3.56
C VAL A 60 11.19 -0.47 2.30
N SER A 61 11.67 0.66 1.82
CA SER A 61 12.55 0.78 0.67
C SER A 61 13.71 1.75 0.98
N PRO A 62 14.70 1.88 0.08
CA PRO A 62 15.76 2.87 0.25
C PRO A 62 15.26 4.32 0.31
N GLN A 63 14.16 4.63 -0.37
CA GLN A 63 13.60 5.99 -0.46
C GLN A 63 12.77 6.38 0.78
N GLY A 64 12.44 5.43 1.65
CA GLY A 64 11.50 5.66 2.75
C GLY A 64 10.74 4.39 3.11
N PHE A 65 9.54 4.56 3.65
CA PHE A 65 8.68 3.44 3.98
C PHE A 65 7.22 3.78 3.77
N PHE A 66 6.43 2.74 3.55
CA PHE A 66 4.98 2.86 3.51
C PHE A 66 4.39 2.57 4.89
N VAL A 67 3.44 3.40 5.26
CA VAL A 67 2.70 3.32 6.52
C VAL A 67 1.22 3.17 6.21
N GLU A 68 0.54 2.29 6.93
CA GLU A 68 -0.92 2.21 6.98
C GLU A 68 -1.37 2.80 8.31
N LEU A 69 -2.29 3.75 8.28
CA LEU A 69 -2.89 4.32 9.48
C LEU A 69 -3.74 3.26 10.18
N LEU A 70 -3.67 3.18 11.51
CA LEU A 70 -4.47 2.20 12.28
C LEU A 70 -5.97 2.50 12.22
N ASP A 71 -6.32 3.77 12.03
CA ASP A 71 -7.66 4.30 11.75
C ASP A 71 -7.42 5.60 10.94
N PRO A 72 -7.89 5.73 9.69
CA PRO A 72 -8.91 4.94 9.00
C PRO A 72 -8.39 3.93 7.95
N TYR A 73 -7.30 3.20 8.22
CA TYR A 73 -6.71 2.23 7.27
C TYR A 73 -6.33 2.84 5.91
N VAL A 74 -5.79 4.05 5.97
CA VAL A 74 -5.27 4.74 4.79
C VAL A 74 -3.77 4.53 4.70
N GLU A 75 -3.30 4.26 3.49
CA GLU A 75 -1.89 4.07 3.21
C GLU A 75 -1.25 5.38 2.73
N GLY A 76 0.03 5.56 3.06
CA GLY A 76 0.86 6.56 2.40
C GLY A 76 2.34 6.33 2.64
N PHE A 77 3.13 7.30 2.21
CA PHE A 77 4.57 7.17 2.14
C PHE A 77 5.27 8.17 3.04
N VAL A 78 6.24 7.70 3.81
CA VAL A 78 7.17 8.51 4.59
C VAL A 78 8.53 8.51 3.88
N PRO A 79 8.95 9.64 3.27
CA PRO A 79 10.26 9.73 2.64
C PRO A 79 11.38 9.65 3.69
N ALA A 80 12.44 8.90 3.40
CA ALA A 80 13.59 8.75 4.28
C ALA A 80 14.26 10.09 4.62
N GLU A 81 14.19 11.06 3.71
CA GLU A 81 14.73 12.42 3.86
C GLU A 81 14.01 13.24 4.93
N THR A 82 12.75 12.93 5.21
CA THR A 82 11.94 13.58 6.25
C THR A 82 12.21 13.00 7.64
N LEU A 83 12.99 11.92 7.73
CA LEU A 83 13.19 11.24 9.00
C LEU A 83 14.05 12.10 9.95
N PRO A 84 13.60 12.30 11.19
CA PRO A 84 14.13 13.35 12.04
C PRO A 84 15.51 13.01 12.62
N HIS A 85 16.35 14.05 12.72
CA HIS A 85 17.58 14.14 13.51
C HIS A 85 18.65 13.04 13.30
N ASP A 86 18.61 12.33 12.18
CA ASP A 86 19.60 11.29 11.88
C ASP A 86 19.75 11.09 10.38
N ARG A 87 20.86 10.45 9.99
CA ARG A 87 21.02 9.90 8.65
C ARG A 87 20.58 8.44 8.69
N TYR A 88 19.60 8.10 7.86
CA TYR A 88 19.08 6.74 7.80
C TYR A 88 19.76 5.96 6.69
N ARG A 89 20.21 4.75 7.02
CA ARG A 89 20.79 3.80 6.08
C ARG A 89 19.84 2.63 5.88
N TYR A 90 19.58 2.30 4.63
CA TYR A 90 18.81 1.10 4.28
C TYR A 90 19.70 -0.15 4.35
N HIS A 91 19.19 -1.18 5.01
CA HIS A 91 19.81 -2.50 5.14
C HIS A 91 18.99 -3.52 4.37
N ASP A 92 19.48 -3.92 3.20
CA ASP A 92 18.74 -4.75 2.25
C ASP A 92 18.32 -6.12 2.82
N LYS A 93 19.25 -6.81 3.50
CA LYS A 93 19.00 -8.14 4.09
C LYS A 93 17.86 -8.15 5.11
N SER A 94 17.72 -7.08 5.88
CA SER A 94 16.69 -6.97 6.92
C SER A 94 15.50 -6.11 6.50
N ARG A 95 15.55 -5.48 5.31
CA ARG A 95 14.56 -4.51 4.82
C ARG A 95 14.23 -3.46 5.89
N THR A 96 15.28 -2.82 6.41
CA THR A 96 15.18 -1.87 7.53
C THR A 96 15.88 -0.56 7.20
N LEU A 97 15.27 0.56 7.59
CA LEU A 97 15.94 1.86 7.69
C LEU A 97 16.45 2.04 9.12
N ILE A 98 17.75 2.23 9.28
CA ILE A 98 18.40 2.38 10.59
C ILE A 98 19.09 3.74 10.65
N GLY A 99 18.75 4.54 11.68
CA GLY A 99 19.45 5.78 11.99
C GLY A 99 20.89 5.52 12.45
N GLU A 100 21.85 6.25 11.90
CA GLU A 100 23.28 6.09 12.22
C GLU A 100 23.60 6.43 13.67
N ARG A 101 23.00 7.50 14.23
CA ARG A 101 23.29 8.02 15.58
C ARG A 101 22.34 7.47 16.64
N ARG A 102 21.03 7.63 16.43
CA ARG A 102 19.99 7.27 17.41
C ARG A 102 19.57 5.82 17.33
N ARG A 103 19.99 5.10 16.28
CA ARG A 103 19.65 3.69 16.04
C ARG A 103 18.14 3.44 16.02
N LEU A 104 17.35 4.46 15.66
CA LEU A 104 15.93 4.30 15.37
C LEU A 104 15.79 3.38 14.16
N ARG A 105 14.83 2.46 14.21
CA ARG A 105 14.66 1.39 13.24
C ARG A 105 13.24 1.36 12.72
N PHE A 106 13.10 1.53 11.41
CA PHE A 106 11.84 1.36 10.69
C PHE A 106 11.93 0.09 9.85
N GLN A 107 11.10 -0.89 10.18
CA GLN A 107 10.98 -2.19 9.51
C GLN A 107 9.51 -2.58 9.44
N LEU A 108 9.21 -3.66 8.70
CA LEU A 108 7.88 -4.25 8.70
C LEU A 108 7.37 -4.48 10.13
N GLY A 109 6.17 -3.99 10.43
CA GLY A 109 5.53 -4.11 11.74
C GLY A 109 5.93 -3.04 12.76
N THR A 110 6.84 -2.11 12.42
CA THR A 110 7.13 -0.96 13.30
C THR A 110 5.87 -0.09 13.44
N ARG A 111 5.45 0.16 14.69
CA ARG A 111 4.43 1.18 15.01
C ARG A 111 5.09 2.55 15.12
N THR A 112 4.44 3.57 14.59
CA THR A 112 4.96 4.95 14.60
C THR A 112 3.81 5.95 14.51
N ARG A 113 4.02 7.16 15.04
CA ARG A 113 3.12 8.30 14.83
C ARG A 113 3.59 9.11 13.64
N VAL A 114 2.65 9.47 12.77
CA VAL A 114 2.92 10.19 11.53
C VAL A 114 2.00 11.40 11.38
N SER A 115 2.55 12.50 10.88
CA SER A 115 1.80 13.70 10.48
C SER A 115 1.52 13.63 8.99
N LEU A 116 0.29 13.93 8.57
CA LEU A 116 -0.06 14.03 7.15
C LEU A 116 0.45 15.36 6.58
N ASP A 117 1.45 15.31 5.71
CA ASP A 117 2.08 16.52 5.17
C ASP A 117 1.39 17.02 3.89
N ASN A 118 0.97 16.09 3.03
CA ASN A 118 0.39 16.43 1.73
C ASN A 118 -0.48 15.30 1.17
N VAL A 119 -1.54 15.69 0.46
CA VAL A 119 -2.39 14.78 -0.34
C VAL A 119 -2.37 15.24 -1.80
N ASN A 120 -1.91 14.38 -2.71
CA ASN A 120 -2.00 14.62 -4.14
C ASN A 120 -3.24 13.90 -4.70
N LEU A 121 -4.28 14.66 -5.04
CA LEU A 121 -5.56 14.12 -5.53
C LEU A 121 -5.50 13.55 -6.95
N GLU A 122 -4.56 14.00 -7.79
CA GLU A 122 -4.40 13.49 -9.15
C GLU A 122 -3.80 12.08 -9.18
N THR A 123 -2.88 11.81 -8.24
CA THR A 123 -2.17 10.53 -8.14
C THR A 123 -2.67 9.66 -6.99
N ALA A 124 -3.62 10.16 -6.18
CA ALA A 124 -4.10 9.55 -4.94
C ALA A 124 -2.95 9.17 -3.98
N ARG A 125 -1.91 10.00 -3.89
CA ARG A 125 -0.73 9.76 -3.04
C ARG A 125 -0.76 10.65 -1.80
N LEU A 126 -0.53 10.03 -0.64
CA LEU A 126 -0.38 10.72 0.63
C LEU A 126 1.07 10.66 1.09
N THR A 127 1.60 11.79 1.50
CA THR A 127 2.95 11.92 2.04
C THR A 127 2.87 12.26 3.52
N PHE A 128 3.66 11.56 4.31
CA PHE A 128 3.70 11.69 5.76
C PHE A 128 5.12 11.97 6.26
N SER A 129 5.23 12.52 7.46
CA SER A 129 6.47 12.64 8.23
C SER A 129 6.33 11.97 9.61
N VAL A 130 7.43 11.48 10.17
CA VAL A 130 7.41 10.89 11.53
C VAL A 130 7.37 11.98 12.59
N VAL A 131 6.47 11.82 13.55
CA VAL A 131 6.44 12.64 14.77
C VAL A 131 7.26 11.94 15.84
N LEU A 132 8.22 12.66 16.42
CA LEU A 132 8.92 12.20 17.62
C LEU A 132 8.21 12.72 18.86
N ASP A 133 8.13 11.85 19.85
CA ASP A 133 7.72 12.18 21.21
C ASP A 133 8.81 12.95 21.96
#